data_AF-A0A533UWR5-F1
#
_entry.id   AF-A0A533UWR5-F1
#
_cell.length_a   1.000
_cell.length_b   1.000
_cell.length_c   1.000
_cell.angle_alpha   90.00
_cell.angle_beta   90.00
_cell.angle_gamma   90.00
#
_symmetry.space_group_name_H-M   'P 1'
#
loop_
_entity.id
_entity.type
_entity.pdbx_description
1 polymer ?
#
loop_
_entity_poly.entity_id
_entity_poly.type
_entity_poly.pdbx_seq_one_letter_code
_entity_poly.pdbx_strand_id
1 'polypeptide(L)' 'MSNQDVTKHTKSLLTLPNIQYLVQGLDVLLQTNLDGDNRTKVIQLRDELLSYINSIFTDYE' A
#
# COMPACT_ATOMS: atom_id res chain seq x y z
N MET A 1 -17.79 -22.01 18.82
CA MET A 1 -17.14 -20.68 18.86
C MET A 1 -17.00 -20.17 17.44
N SER A 2 -17.48 -18.95 17.20
CA SER A 2 -17.70 -18.32 15.90
C SER A 2 -16.41 -18.03 15.14
N ASN A 3 -16.42 -18.24 13.82
CA ASN A 3 -15.39 -17.85 12.84
C ASN A 3 -15.22 -16.31 12.69
N GLN A 4 -15.52 -15.52 13.71
CA GLN A 4 -15.57 -14.05 13.63
C GLN A 4 -14.26 -13.35 14.02
N ASP A 5 -13.23 -14.09 14.44
CA ASP A 5 -11.94 -13.49 14.84
C ASP A 5 -10.94 -13.31 13.69
N VAL A 6 -11.06 -14.11 12.62
CA VAL A 6 -10.04 -14.14 11.53
C VAL A 6 -10.09 -12.87 10.66
N THR A 7 -11.23 -12.17 10.60
CA THR A 7 -11.43 -10.97 9.78
C THR A 7 -11.05 -9.66 10.49
N LYS A 8 -10.93 -9.66 11.81
CA LYS A 8 -10.56 -8.46 12.58
C LYS A 8 -9.06 -8.18 12.53
N HIS A 9 -8.24 -9.24 12.48
CA HIS A 9 -6.79 -9.13 12.41
C HIS A 9 -6.25 -8.87 11.00
N THR A 10 -6.98 -9.25 9.94
CA THR A 10 -6.60 -8.98 8.55
C THR A 10 -6.71 -7.50 8.18
N LYS A 11 -7.57 -6.73 8.86
CA LYS A 11 -7.68 -5.26 8.71
C LYS A 11 -6.47 -4.48 9.25
N SER A 12 -5.57 -5.10 10.02
CA SER A 12 -4.47 -4.41 10.72
C SER A 12 -3.08 -4.63 10.10
N LEU A 13 -2.97 -5.28 8.94
CA LEU A 13 -1.66 -5.59 8.34
C LEU A 13 -0.97 -4.38 7.69
N LEU A 14 -1.76 -3.45 7.15
CA LEU A 14 -1.26 -2.23 6.51
C LEU A 14 -1.48 -1.02 7.43
N THR A 15 -0.59 -0.89 8.41
CA THR A 15 -0.47 0.34 9.19
C THR A 15 0.15 1.44 8.33
N LEU A 16 -0.09 2.71 8.66
CA LEU A 16 0.53 3.84 7.96
C LEU A 16 2.06 3.69 7.81
N PRO A 17 2.83 3.32 8.85
CA PRO A 17 4.27 3.12 8.72
C PRO A 17 4.65 2.01 7.72
N ASN A 18 3.90 0.90 7.69
CA ASN A 18 4.16 -0.20 6.76
C ASN A 18 3.94 0.24 5.31
N ILE A 19 2.91 1.04 5.05
CA ILE A 19 2.61 1.54 3.70
C ILE A 19 3.67 2.55 3.26
N GLN A 20 4.10 3.45 4.15
CA GLN A 20 5.19 4.38 3.87
C GLN A 20 6.49 3.65 3.51
N TYR A 21 6.81 2.57 4.22
CA TYR A 21 7.97 1.73 3.90
C TYR A 21 7.85 1.08 2.51
N LEU A 22 6.67 0.58 2.15
CA LEU A 22 6.40 0.03 0.82
C LEU A 22 6.56 1.09 -0.28
N VAL A 23 5.96 2.27 -0.10
CA VAL A 23 6.07 3.40 -1.05
C VAL A 23 7.53 3.78 -1.29
N GLN A 24 8.35 3.89 -0.23
CA GLN A 24 9.78 4.16 -0.36
C GLN A 24 10.50 3.08 -1.18
N GLY A 25 10.19 1.80 -0.96
CA GLY A 25 10.75 0.70 -1.74
C GLY A 25 10.39 0.79 -3.22
N LEU A 26 9.15 1.17 -3.55
CA LEU A 26 8.71 1.37 -4.92
C LEU A 26 9.40 2.58 -5.58
N ASP A 27 9.61 3.67 -4.84
CA ASP A 27 10.34 4.84 -5.34
C ASP A 27 11.80 4.49 -5.66
N VAL A 28 12.47 3.69 -4.83
CA VAL A 28 13.81 3.17 -5.11
C VAL A 28 13.79 2.26 -6.34
N LEU A 29 12.80 1.37 -6.45
CA LEU A 29 12.68 0.46 -7.59
C LEU A 29 12.51 1.22 -8.92
N LEU A 30 11.80 2.35 -8.92
CA LEU A 30 11.61 3.21 -10.11
C LEU A 30 12.88 3.91 -10.59
N GLN A 31 13.91 4.02 -9.73
CA GLN A 31 15.24 4.52 -10.10
C GLN A 31 16.10 3.46 -10.82
N THR A 32 15.64 2.20 -10.85
CA THR A 32 16.32 1.13 -11.57
C THR A 32 15.86 1.03 -13.03
N ASN A 33 16.54 0.21 -13.82
CA ASN A 33 16.20 -0.03 -15.22
C ASN A 33 15.05 -1.05 -15.36
N LEU A 34 13.84 -0.64 -15.00
CA LEU A 34 12.61 -1.39 -15.28
C LEU A 34 12.18 -1.20 -16.74
N ASP A 35 11.72 -2.29 -17.37
CA ASP A 35 10.98 -2.19 -18.64
C ASP A 35 9.66 -1.43 -18.47
N GLY A 36 9.06 -1.02 -19.59
CA GLY A 36 7.86 -0.18 -19.61
C GLY A 36 6.67 -0.77 -18.86
N ASP A 37 6.47 -2.09 -18.96
CA ASP A 37 5.34 -2.78 -18.33
C ASP A 37 5.55 -2.86 -16.81
N ASN A 38 6.74 -3.26 -16.38
CA ASN A 38 7.08 -3.33 -14.96
C ASN A 38 7.11 -1.95 -14.31
N ARG A 39 7.63 -0.92 -15.01
CA ARG A 39 7.57 0.47 -14.54
C ARG A 39 6.11 0.93 -14.35
N THR A 40 5.23 0.62 -15.29
CA THR A 40 3.80 0.98 -15.20
C THR A 40 3.14 0.33 -13.98
N LYS A 41 3.37 -0.97 -13.74
CA LYS A 41 2.83 -1.68 -12.57
C LYS A 41 3.34 -1.12 -11.25
N VAL A 42 4.63 -0.76 -11.18
CA VAL A 42 5.23 -0.18 -9.97
C VAL A 42 4.63 1.20 -9.68
N ILE A 43 4.43 2.03 -10.70
CA ILE A 43 3.74 3.33 -10.55
C ILE A 43 2.31 3.12 -10.06
N GLN A 44 1.54 2.22 -10.68
CA GLN A 44 0.16 1.93 -10.29
C GLN A 44 0.06 1.51 -8.82
N LEU A 45 0.89 0.56 -8.38
CA LEU A 45 0.89 0.12 -6.99
C LEU A 45 1.27 1.24 -6.02
N ARG A 46 2.27 2.06 -6.36
CA ARG A 46 2.67 3.21 -5.53
C ARG A 46 1.52 4.19 -5.38
N ASP A 47 0.84 4.51 -6.47
CA ASP A 47 -0.25 5.48 -6.49
C ASP A 47 -1.49 4.95 -5.73
N GLU A 48 -1.79 3.64 -5.83
CA GLU A 48 -2.81 2.97 -5.03
C GLU A 48 -2.51 3.04 -3.52
N LEU A 49 -1.26 2.81 -3.11
CA LEU A 49 -0.83 2.91 -1.72
C LEU A 49 -0.92 4.34 -1.18
N LEU A 50 -0.56 5.34 -1.99
CA LEU A 50 -0.72 6.76 -1.63
C LEU A 50 -2.20 7.14 -1.51
N SER A 51 -3.05 6.64 -2.41
CA SER A 51 -4.50 6.83 -2.32
C SER A 51 -5.08 6.21 -1.05
N TYR A 52 -4.60 5.01 -0.66
CA TYR A 52 -5.01 4.36 0.57
C TYR A 52 -4.55 5.12 1.82
N ILE A 53 -3.35 5.71 1.81
CA ILE A 53 -2.91 6.62 2.88
C ILE A 53 -3.89 7.79 3.02
N ASN A 54 -4.27 8.42 1.90
CA ASN A 54 -5.18 9.56 1.93
C ASN A 54 -6.57 9.17 2.46
N SER A 55 -7.08 7.97 2.13
CA SER A 55 -8.37 7.49 2.62
C SER A 55 -8.37 7.25 4.13
N ILE A 56 -7.24 6.81 4.72
CA ILE A 56 -7.11 6.68 6.18
C ILE A 56 -7.41 8.00 6.90
N PHE A 57 -7.06 9.15 6.32
CA PHE A 57 -7.28 10.46 6.92
C PHE A 57 -8.66 11.05 6.59
N THR A 58 -9.31 10.62 5.51
CA THR A 58 -10.64 11.11 5.12
C THR A 58 -11.78 10.36 5.83
N ASP A 59 -11.55 9.12 6.28
CA ASP A 59 -12.53 8.34 7.06
C ASP A 59 -12.73 8.84 8.51
N TYR A 60 -12.02 9.90 8.93
CA TYR A 60 -12.14 10.52 10.26
C TYR A 60 -12.95 11.84 10.28
N GLU A 61 -13.52 12.29 9.16
CA GLU A 61 -14.45 13.44 9.11
C GLU A 61 -15.93 13.06 9.15
#